data_AF-A0A183BMU4-F1
#
_entry.id   AF-A0A183BMU4-F1
#
_cell.length_a   1.000
_cell.length_b   1.000
_cell.length_c   1.000
_cell.angle_alpha   90.00
_cell.angle_beta   90.00
_cell.angle_gamma   90.00
#
_symmetry.space_group_name_H-M   'P 1'
#
loop_
_entity.id
_entity.type
_entity.pdbx_description
1 polymer ?
#
loop_
_entity_poly.entity_id
_entity_poly.type
_entity_poly.pdbx_seq_one_letter_code
_entity_poly.pdbx_strand_id
1 'polypeptide(L)'
;MLLLLNKEIMAMTFYEPSSLSNGTSPNAVNYMQSNGGTGSATSTAELTKDELFVIQQSSAITHLFAKLFDDTIHPEIRDTQIEDSVLRKRDQTLRNVEDRINIGVRRQLNAVIAFVRHVLSTSQRKSDFKPEEDNYEMSAACSSTCTTVVNYLNRVVQNADKCGIKDCVDGGNLRVILAELGDNFYATILAHVLSFAYNLAGAMLLLCDISVYKKCISSWGIAELEKNLDCLHALANLLVVVPENLPEACNSQLLKNVDRPLMNEFIQRRHDYKSAKLFLNTY
;
A
#
# COMPACT_ATOMS: atom_id res chain seq x y z
N MET A 1 11.04 6.64 -5.79
CA MET A 1 10.50 7.35 -4.63
C MET A 1 11.48 8.48 -4.30
N LEU A 2 11.22 9.67 -4.84
CA LEU A 2 12.01 10.88 -4.61
C LEU A 2 11.57 11.45 -3.26
N LEU A 3 12.45 11.50 -2.27
CA LEU A 3 12.24 12.36 -1.12
C LEU A 3 12.51 13.75 -1.66
N LEU A 4 11.45 14.46 -2.04
CA LEU A 4 11.55 15.79 -2.61
C LEU A 4 12.14 16.76 -1.57
N LEU A 5 13.47 16.80 -1.44
CA LEU A 5 14.22 18.03 -1.22
C LEU A 5 14.22 18.86 -2.53
N ASN A 6 13.07 18.90 -3.23
CA ASN A 6 12.87 19.90 -4.26
C ASN A 6 12.67 21.23 -3.53
N LYS A 7 13.43 22.21 -4.00
CA LYS A 7 13.68 23.55 -3.44
C LYS A 7 12.45 24.44 -3.18
N GLU A 8 11.24 23.89 -3.13
CA GLU A 8 9.98 24.61 -2.92
C GLU A 8 9.21 24.16 -1.66
N ILE A 9 9.59 23.06 -0.99
CA ILE A 9 8.95 22.59 0.26
C ILE A 9 9.82 22.94 1.49
N MET A 10 10.35 24.16 1.53
CA MET A 10 10.81 24.80 2.77
C MET A 10 9.86 25.92 3.24
N ALA A 11 8.74 26.10 2.53
CA ALA A 11 7.72 27.09 2.86
C ALA A 11 6.40 26.42 3.27
N MET A 12 6.38 25.68 4.39
CA MET A 12 5.11 25.38 5.07
C MET A 12 5.29 25.37 6.59
N THR A 13 5.51 26.57 7.13
CA THR A 13 4.92 26.96 8.41
C THR A 13 3.54 27.57 8.14
N PHE A 14 2.51 26.99 8.76
CA PHE A 14 1.16 27.53 9.04
C PHE A 14 0.19 27.88 7.87
N TYR A 15 -0.94 27.15 7.84
CA TYR A 15 -2.34 27.52 7.51
C TYR A 15 -2.63 28.75 6.62
N GLU A 16 -3.13 28.55 5.38
CA GLU A 16 -4.54 28.74 4.94
C GLU A 16 -4.74 28.32 3.46
N PRO A 17 -5.98 27.99 3.02
CA PRO A 17 -6.24 27.24 1.79
C PRO A 17 -6.63 28.11 0.59
N SER A 18 -6.15 27.78 -0.62
CA SER A 18 -6.86 28.11 -1.87
C SER A 18 -6.39 27.28 -3.08
N SER A 19 -7.34 26.50 -3.63
CA SER A 19 -7.72 26.36 -5.06
C SER A 19 -6.72 25.99 -6.18
N LEU A 20 -7.19 25.03 -7.00
CA LEU A 20 -6.93 24.76 -8.45
C LEU A 20 -5.60 24.06 -8.79
N SER A 21 -5.46 23.23 -9.83
CA SER A 21 -6.35 22.44 -10.70
C SER A 21 -5.46 21.54 -11.59
N ASN A 22 -6.03 20.43 -12.07
CA ASN A 22 -5.72 19.64 -13.29
C ASN A 22 -4.28 19.49 -13.83
N GLY A 23 -3.86 18.23 -14.02
CA GLY A 23 -2.78 17.89 -14.96
C GLY A 23 -2.37 16.41 -14.98
N THR A 24 -3.01 15.65 -15.86
CA THR A 24 -2.58 14.42 -16.58
C THR A 24 -1.32 13.65 -16.17
N SER A 25 -1.50 12.35 -15.93
CA SER A 25 -0.48 11.29 -15.75
C SER A 25 -0.12 10.61 -17.08
N PRO A 26 1.14 10.18 -17.29
CA PRO A 26 1.49 9.12 -18.22
C PRO A 26 1.88 7.80 -17.53
N ASN A 27 1.22 6.74 -17.99
CA ASN A 27 1.49 5.30 -17.92
C ASN A 27 2.89 4.85 -17.43
N ALA A 28 2.90 3.88 -16.51
CA ALA A 28 4.02 2.98 -16.27
C ALA A 28 3.54 1.52 -16.37
N VAL A 29 3.70 0.94 -17.56
CA VAL A 29 3.70 -0.51 -17.79
C VAL A 29 5.16 -0.96 -17.78
N ASN A 30 5.38 -2.15 -17.22
CA ASN A 30 6.64 -2.92 -17.11
C ASN A 30 7.54 -2.60 -15.92
N TYR A 31 7.48 -3.46 -14.89
CA TYR A 31 8.68 -4.09 -14.35
C TYR A 31 8.35 -5.52 -13.88
N MET A 32 8.78 -6.48 -14.69
CA MET A 32 8.87 -7.89 -14.34
C MET A 32 10.29 -8.19 -13.86
N GLN A 33 10.40 -9.13 -12.91
CA GLN A 33 11.56 -10.00 -12.63
C GLN A 33 12.81 -9.36 -12.00
N SER A 34 13.06 -9.69 -10.72
CA SER A 34 14.14 -10.59 -10.28
C SER A 34 14.44 -10.37 -8.79
N ASN A 35 14.28 -11.43 -8.00
CA ASN A 35 15.38 -12.01 -7.23
C ASN A 35 14.87 -13.06 -6.25
N GLY A 36 15.23 -14.31 -6.54
CA GLY A 36 15.25 -15.38 -5.57
C GLY A 36 16.40 -15.16 -4.58
N GLY A 37 16.10 -15.34 -3.30
CA GLY A 37 17.05 -15.36 -2.21
C GLY A 37 16.44 -16.17 -1.08
N THR A 38 16.79 -17.45 -1.02
CA THR A 38 16.45 -18.37 0.07
C THR A 38 17.19 -17.93 1.33
N GLY A 39 16.44 -17.36 2.28
CA GLY A 39 16.91 -17.05 3.62
C GLY A 39 15.80 -17.33 4.62
N SER A 40 15.90 -18.45 5.33
CA SER A 40 15.09 -18.75 6.51
C SER A 40 15.46 -17.74 7.60
N ALA A 41 14.53 -16.84 7.93
CA ALA A 41 14.62 -15.98 9.09
C ALA A 41 13.23 -15.85 9.71
N THR A 42 12.90 -16.80 10.58
CA THR A 42 11.84 -16.68 11.58
C THR A 42 12.29 -15.65 12.61
N SER A 43 12.10 -14.36 12.30
CA SER A 43 12.20 -13.26 13.24
C SER A 43 10.93 -12.45 13.07
N THR A 44 10.12 -12.43 14.12
CA THR A 44 8.85 -11.71 14.21
C THR A 44 9.04 -10.26 13.78
N ALA A 45 8.55 -9.93 12.59
CA ALA A 45 8.62 -8.59 11.97
C ALA A 45 7.67 -7.60 12.66
N GLU A 46 7.83 -7.42 13.96
CA GLU A 46 7.43 -6.16 14.58
C GLU A 46 8.38 -5.09 14.06
N LEU A 47 7.80 -4.00 13.55
CA LEU A 47 8.55 -2.79 13.27
C LEU A 47 9.31 -2.41 14.55
N THR A 48 10.64 -2.46 14.53
CA THR A 48 11.40 -1.95 15.67
C THR A 48 11.29 -0.43 15.62
N LYS A 49 10.84 0.15 16.74
CA LYS A 49 10.74 1.59 16.99
C LYS A 49 11.98 2.36 16.48
N ASP A 50 13.13 1.71 16.57
CA ASP A 50 14.43 2.25 16.24
C ASP A 50 14.57 2.62 14.75
N GLU A 51 13.95 1.89 13.82
CA GLU A 51 14.12 2.14 12.38
C GLU A 51 13.33 3.37 11.88
N LEU A 52 12.07 3.52 12.30
CA LEU A 52 11.28 4.74 11.99
C LEU A 52 11.85 5.99 12.66
N PHE A 53 12.36 5.84 13.89
CA PHE A 53 13.01 6.92 14.61
C PHE A 53 14.28 7.41 13.88
N VAL A 54 15.09 6.50 13.35
CA VAL A 54 16.28 6.87 12.56
C VAL A 54 15.90 7.65 11.31
N ILE A 55 14.80 7.30 10.63
CA ILE A 55 14.30 8.05 9.46
C ILE A 55 13.91 9.48 9.86
N GLN A 56 13.16 9.64 10.94
CA GLN A 56 12.74 10.94 11.46
C GLN A 56 13.94 11.82 11.82
N GLN A 57 14.88 11.27 12.61
CA GLN A 57 16.10 12.00 13.02
C GLN A 57 16.97 12.36 11.81
N SER A 58 17.11 11.46 10.84
CA SER A 58 17.90 11.72 9.63
C SER A 58 17.30 12.85 8.79
N SER A 59 15.97 12.90 8.68
CA SER A 59 15.26 14.00 8.01
C SER A 59 15.51 15.34 8.71
N ALA A 60 15.36 15.38 10.05
CA ALA A 60 15.60 16.58 10.85
C ALA A 60 17.04 17.09 10.75
N ILE A 61 18.03 16.19 10.86
CA ILE A 61 19.46 16.52 10.73
C ILE A 61 19.75 17.07 9.33
N THR A 62 19.19 16.47 8.28
CA THR A 62 19.40 16.90 6.89
C THR A 62 18.84 18.31 6.67
N HIS A 63 17.65 18.59 7.20
CA HIS A 63 17.05 19.91 7.15
C HIS A 63 17.88 20.96 7.90
N LEU A 64 18.30 20.66 9.12
CA LEU A 64 19.15 21.56 9.92
C LEU A 64 20.50 21.82 9.25
N PHE A 65 21.10 20.79 8.65
CA PHE A 65 22.34 20.94 7.90
C PHE A 65 22.18 21.86 6.70
N ALA A 66 21.14 21.66 5.88
CA ALA A 66 20.88 22.50 4.72
C ALA A 66 20.66 23.97 5.13
N LYS A 67 19.83 24.19 6.16
CA LYS A 67 19.57 25.53 6.69
C LYS A 67 20.83 26.19 7.24
N LEU A 68 21.59 25.49 8.08
CA LEU A 68 22.83 26.02 8.65
C LEU A 68 23.83 26.36 7.54
N PHE A 69 23.94 25.52 6.51
CA PHE A 69 24.80 25.79 5.37
C PHE A 69 24.38 27.08 4.66
N ASP A 70 23.09 27.24 4.35
CA ASP A 70 22.58 28.40 3.61
C ASP A 70 22.65 29.69 4.44
N ASP A 71 22.45 29.61 5.76
CA ASP A 71 22.47 30.76 6.67
C ASP A 71 23.90 31.21 7.05
N THR A 72 24.86 30.28 7.10
CA THR A 72 26.21 30.57 7.65
C THR A 72 27.35 30.38 6.68
N ILE A 73 27.36 29.30 5.88
CA ILE A 73 28.49 28.98 4.99
C ILE A 73 28.33 29.70 3.66
N HIS A 74 27.13 29.63 3.06
CA HIS A 74 26.87 30.18 1.73
C HIS A 74 27.17 31.70 1.63
N PRO A 75 26.84 32.56 2.60
CA PRO A 75 27.17 33.98 2.54
C PRO A 75 28.68 34.26 2.49
N GLU A 76 29.48 33.47 3.20
CA GLU A 76 30.94 33.64 3.30
C GLU A 76 31.69 33.18 2.04
N ILE A 77 31.09 32.27 1.27
CA ILE A 77 31.68 31.73 0.04
C ILE A 77 31.08 32.33 -1.24
N ARG A 78 30.06 33.18 -1.12
CA ARG A 78 29.37 33.79 -2.26
C ARG A 78 30.35 34.63 -3.08
N ASP A 79 30.25 34.54 -4.41
CA ASP A 79 31.08 35.24 -5.38
C ASP A 79 32.58 34.90 -5.27
N THR A 80 32.93 33.79 -4.61
CA THR A 80 34.30 33.29 -4.52
C THR A 80 34.57 32.19 -5.54
N GLN A 81 35.85 31.95 -5.86
CA GLN A 81 36.25 30.89 -6.81
C GLN A 81 35.90 29.46 -6.33
N ILE A 82 35.59 29.28 -5.04
CA ILE A 82 35.29 27.96 -4.45
C ILE A 82 33.79 27.65 -4.39
N GLU A 83 32.92 28.64 -4.62
CA GLU A 83 31.47 28.55 -4.41
C GLU A 83 30.86 27.30 -5.09
N ASP A 84 31.07 27.15 -6.40
CA ASP A 84 30.54 26.04 -7.19
C ASP A 84 31.04 24.67 -6.72
N SER A 85 32.28 24.60 -6.23
CA SER A 85 32.86 23.35 -5.72
C SER A 85 32.19 22.94 -4.41
N VAL A 86 32.00 23.89 -3.51
CA VAL A 86 31.39 23.66 -2.19
C VAL A 86 29.90 23.35 -2.34
N LEU A 87 29.15 24.10 -3.16
CA LEU A 87 27.73 23.84 -3.43
C LEU A 87 27.52 22.44 -4.03
N ARG A 88 28.36 22.03 -5.00
CA ARG A 88 28.32 20.66 -5.55
C ARG A 88 28.56 19.60 -4.48
N LYS A 89 29.51 19.83 -3.57
CA LYS A 89 29.82 18.88 -2.49
C LYS A 89 28.68 18.78 -1.47
N ARG A 90 28.06 19.91 -1.10
CA ARG A 90 26.85 19.95 -0.27
C ARG A 90 25.74 19.11 -0.90
N ASP A 91 25.41 19.40 -2.15
CA ASP A 91 24.32 18.72 -2.85
C ASP A 91 24.58 17.22 -3.01
N GLN A 92 25.83 16.82 -3.29
CA GLN A 92 26.21 15.42 -3.34
C GLN A 92 26.05 14.72 -1.97
N THR A 93 26.39 15.43 -0.89
CA THR A 93 26.26 14.89 0.48
C THR A 93 24.80 14.70 0.85
N LEU A 94 23.96 15.70 0.58
CA LEU A 94 22.51 15.63 0.79
C LEU A 94 21.88 14.48 0.01
N ARG A 95 22.21 14.33 -1.29
CA ARG A 95 21.74 13.20 -2.11
C ARG A 95 22.16 11.84 -1.55
N ASN A 96 23.41 11.70 -1.12
CA ASN A 96 23.89 10.45 -0.54
C ASN A 96 23.12 10.07 0.75
N VAL A 97 22.78 11.05 1.59
CA VAL A 97 21.98 10.82 2.80
C VAL A 97 20.55 10.43 2.41
N GLU A 98 19.95 11.15 1.47
CA GLU A 98 18.61 10.87 0.95
C GLU A 98 18.49 9.43 0.40
N ASP A 99 19.47 8.99 -0.40
CA ASP A 99 19.51 7.63 -0.95
C ASP A 99 19.52 6.57 0.16
N ARG A 100 20.24 6.82 1.27
CA ARG A 100 20.28 5.91 2.41
C ARG A 100 18.97 5.88 3.17
N ILE A 101 18.32 7.04 3.37
CA ILE A 101 16.98 7.12 3.97
C ILE A 101 15.99 6.33 3.09
N ASN A 102 16.01 6.54 1.77
CA ASN A 102 15.16 5.83 0.80
C ASN A 102 15.35 4.31 0.82
N ILE A 103 16.58 3.82 1.03
CA ILE A 103 16.84 2.39 1.22
C ILE A 103 16.20 1.90 2.52
N GLY A 104 16.35 2.64 3.62
CA GLY A 104 15.77 2.31 4.92
C GLY A 104 14.25 2.23 4.87
N VAL A 105 13.59 3.25 4.31
CA VAL A 105 12.13 3.29 4.16
C VAL A 105 11.62 2.10 3.34
N ARG A 106 12.23 1.80 2.18
CA ARG A 106 11.84 0.64 1.37
C ARG A 106 12.02 -0.69 2.09
N ARG A 107 13.13 -0.86 2.82
CA ARG A 107 13.35 -2.05 3.65
C ARG A 107 12.23 -2.20 4.67
N GLN A 108 11.82 -1.08 5.28
CA GLN A 108 10.78 -1.08 6.29
C GLN A 108 9.41 -1.44 5.71
N LEU A 109 9.02 -0.84 4.59
CA LEU A 109 7.77 -1.18 3.89
C LEU A 109 7.74 -2.65 3.48
N ASN A 110 8.85 -3.18 2.96
CA ASN A 110 8.96 -4.59 2.61
C ASN A 110 8.79 -5.51 3.83
N ALA A 111 9.31 -5.14 5.00
CA ALA A 111 9.13 -5.89 6.23
C ALA A 111 7.65 -5.90 6.70
N VAL A 112 6.96 -4.76 6.63
CA VAL A 112 5.52 -4.66 6.94
C VAL A 112 4.73 -5.63 6.05
N ILE A 113 4.98 -5.58 4.75
CA ILE A 113 4.29 -6.42 3.77
C ILE A 113 4.65 -7.89 3.93
N ALA A 114 5.90 -8.21 4.29
CA ALA A 114 6.30 -9.58 4.60
C ALA A 114 5.54 -10.13 5.81
N PHE A 115 5.32 -9.33 6.86
CA PHE A 115 4.50 -9.73 8.00
C PHE A 115 3.04 -9.96 7.61
N VAL A 116 2.44 -9.04 6.85
CA VAL A 116 1.07 -9.21 6.34
C VAL A 116 0.94 -10.51 5.55
N ARG A 117 1.87 -10.77 4.62
CA ARG A 117 1.89 -12.02 3.84
C ARG A 117 2.03 -13.25 4.72
N HIS A 118 2.88 -13.19 5.75
CA HIS A 118 3.04 -14.27 6.72
C HIS A 118 1.71 -14.58 7.40
N VAL A 119 1.07 -13.58 8.03
CA VAL A 119 -0.22 -13.73 8.72
C VAL A 119 -1.29 -14.31 7.78
N LEU A 120 -1.42 -13.75 6.57
CA LEU A 120 -2.37 -14.27 5.57
C LEU A 120 -2.10 -15.74 5.23
N SER A 121 -0.83 -16.13 5.06
CA SER A 121 -0.45 -17.50 4.70
C SER A 121 -0.60 -18.52 5.83
N THR A 122 -0.42 -18.11 7.08
CA THR A 122 -0.39 -19.03 8.24
C THR A 122 -1.70 -19.08 8.99
N SER A 123 -2.50 -18.01 8.95
CA SER A 123 -3.71 -17.87 9.77
C SER A 123 -5.01 -18.06 8.98
N GLN A 124 -5.01 -17.78 7.67
CA GLN A 124 -6.20 -17.99 6.83
C GLN A 124 -6.22 -19.41 6.25
N ARG A 125 -7.28 -20.15 6.56
CA ARG A 125 -7.46 -21.54 6.14
C ARG A 125 -8.36 -21.63 4.91
N LYS A 126 -8.16 -22.68 4.10
CA LYS A 126 -9.03 -22.95 2.94
C LYS A 126 -10.49 -23.17 3.35
N SER A 127 -10.72 -23.73 4.52
CA SER A 127 -12.05 -23.92 5.12
C SER A 127 -12.77 -22.61 5.41
N ASP A 128 -12.05 -21.49 5.57
CA ASP A 128 -12.68 -20.19 5.85
C ASP A 128 -13.42 -19.68 4.60
N PHE A 129 -12.85 -19.96 3.42
CA PHE A 129 -13.43 -19.54 2.13
C PHE A 129 -14.19 -20.64 1.39
N LYS A 130 -14.11 -21.88 1.88
CA LYS A 130 -14.90 -23.00 1.40
C LYS A 130 -15.31 -23.91 2.57
N PRO A 131 -16.17 -23.42 3.49
CA PRO A 131 -16.71 -24.25 4.56
C PRO A 131 -17.58 -25.38 4.01
N GLU A 132 -17.64 -26.49 4.73
CA GLU A 132 -18.59 -27.58 4.47
C GLU A 132 -20.01 -27.16 4.87
N GLU A 133 -21.03 -27.74 4.20
CA GLU A 133 -22.43 -27.30 4.29
C GLU A 133 -23.01 -27.32 5.73
N ASP A 134 -22.57 -28.27 6.56
CA ASP A 134 -23.05 -28.43 7.95
C ASP A 134 -22.46 -27.42 8.96
N ASN A 135 -21.42 -26.67 8.56
CA ASN A 135 -20.72 -25.70 9.43
C ASN A 135 -21.09 -24.24 9.13
N TYR A 136 -22.20 -24.01 8.41
CA TYR A 136 -22.55 -22.68 7.92
C TYR A 136 -23.37 -21.88 8.95
N GLU A 137 -22.67 -21.11 9.77
CA GLU A 137 -23.25 -19.94 10.44
C GLU A 137 -22.79 -18.67 9.71
N MET A 138 -23.74 -17.94 9.10
CA MET A 138 -23.46 -16.67 8.45
C MET A 138 -23.16 -15.61 9.52
N SER A 139 -21.88 -15.39 9.82
CA SER A 139 -21.42 -14.27 10.63
C SER A 139 -21.24 -13.03 9.76
N ALA A 140 -21.80 -11.90 10.18
CA ALA A 140 -21.54 -10.59 9.55
C ALA A 140 -20.15 -10.02 9.91
N ALA A 141 -19.34 -10.75 10.69
CA ALA A 141 -18.00 -10.34 11.09
C ALA A 141 -16.94 -10.75 10.07
N CYS A 142 -15.89 -9.94 9.96
CA CYS A 142 -14.68 -10.30 9.21
C CYS A 142 -13.92 -11.44 9.90
N SER A 143 -12.99 -12.06 9.17
CA SER A 143 -12.10 -13.10 9.67
C SER A 143 -11.18 -12.59 10.79
N SER A 144 -10.72 -13.51 11.64
CA SER A 144 -9.70 -13.21 12.65
C SER A 144 -8.38 -12.80 12.00
N THR A 145 -8.01 -13.40 10.87
CA THR A 145 -6.85 -13.00 10.06
C THR A 145 -6.95 -11.55 9.61
N CYS A 146 -8.11 -11.13 9.05
CA CYS A 146 -8.35 -9.75 8.66
C CYS A 146 -8.20 -8.79 9.84
N THR A 147 -8.78 -9.15 11.00
CA THR A 147 -8.64 -8.37 12.23
C THR A 147 -7.18 -8.20 12.65
N THR A 148 -6.39 -9.27 12.62
CA THR A 148 -4.95 -9.22 12.95
C THR A 148 -4.17 -8.33 11.98
N VAL A 149 -4.42 -8.45 10.68
CA VAL A 149 -3.77 -7.62 9.64
C VAL A 149 -4.10 -6.15 9.84
N VAL A 150 -5.38 -5.78 10.02
CA VAL A 150 -5.79 -4.39 10.21
C VAL A 150 -5.26 -3.81 11.52
N ASN A 151 -5.28 -4.57 12.61
CA ASN A 151 -4.69 -4.12 13.87
C ASN A 151 -3.18 -3.87 13.73
N TYR A 152 -2.46 -4.72 13.00
CA TYR A 152 -1.05 -4.50 12.72
C TYR A 152 -0.82 -3.24 11.87
N LEU A 153 -1.56 -3.06 10.77
CA LEU A 153 -1.44 -1.87 9.93
C LEU A 153 -1.76 -0.58 10.68
N ASN A 154 -2.82 -0.57 11.50
CA ASN A 154 -3.18 0.58 12.32
C ASN A 154 -2.06 0.92 13.32
N ARG A 155 -1.40 -0.09 13.91
CA ARG A 155 -0.21 0.15 14.73
C ARG A 155 0.91 0.74 13.87
N VAL A 156 1.26 0.15 12.74
CA VAL A 156 2.36 0.68 11.90
C VAL A 156 2.11 2.13 11.48
N VAL A 157 0.87 2.50 11.15
CA VAL A 157 0.55 3.83 10.61
C VAL A 157 0.24 4.86 11.71
N GLN A 158 -0.42 4.48 12.80
CA GLN A 158 -1.03 5.40 13.77
C GLN A 158 -0.71 5.10 15.25
N ASN A 159 0.32 4.30 15.59
CA ASN A 159 0.53 3.87 16.98
C ASN A 159 0.69 5.03 17.97
N ALA A 160 -0.36 5.29 18.75
CA ALA A 160 -0.41 6.32 19.77
C ALA A 160 0.61 6.12 20.91
N ASP A 161 1.07 4.89 21.16
CA ASP A 161 1.93 4.59 22.31
C ASP A 161 3.44 4.70 22.00
N LYS A 162 3.87 4.82 20.73
CA LYS A 162 5.30 4.69 20.35
C LYS A 162 5.83 5.71 19.32
N CYS A 163 5.46 5.60 18.03
CA CYS A 163 5.70 6.50 16.86
C CYS A 163 5.28 5.67 15.65
N GLY A 164 4.11 5.94 15.07
CA GLY A 164 3.69 5.37 13.79
C GLY A 164 4.24 6.19 12.62
N ILE A 165 4.06 5.72 11.38
CA ILE A 165 4.52 6.44 10.18
C ILE A 165 4.03 7.91 10.18
N LYS A 166 2.78 8.17 10.58
CA LYS A 166 2.21 9.52 10.65
C LYS A 166 2.84 10.45 11.69
N ASP A 167 3.52 9.90 12.69
CA ASP A 167 4.22 10.68 13.72
C ASP A 167 5.66 11.01 13.30
N CYS A 168 6.22 10.21 12.39
CA CYS A 168 7.63 10.28 12.02
C CYS A 168 7.84 10.97 10.64
N VAL A 169 6.80 11.08 9.79
CA VAL A 169 6.84 11.72 8.45
C VAL A 169 5.53 12.49 8.16
N ASP A 170 5.62 13.61 7.45
CA ASP A 170 4.49 14.48 7.10
C ASP A 170 4.44 14.85 5.60
N GLY A 171 3.41 15.63 5.23
CA GLY A 171 3.27 16.26 3.91
C GLY A 171 3.33 15.29 2.72
N GLY A 172 4.07 15.70 1.68
CA GLY A 172 4.24 14.92 0.46
C GLY A 172 4.95 13.58 0.68
N ASN A 173 5.92 13.55 1.60
CA ASN A 173 6.65 12.32 1.93
C ASN A 173 5.73 11.28 2.57
N LEU A 174 4.86 11.70 3.49
CA LEU A 174 3.85 10.84 4.10
C LEU A 174 2.92 10.24 3.05
N ARG A 175 2.39 11.08 2.13
CA ARG A 175 1.52 10.60 1.04
C ARG A 175 2.21 9.54 0.20
N VAL A 176 3.47 9.76 -0.19
CA VAL A 176 4.23 8.83 -1.04
C VAL A 176 4.48 7.50 -0.33
N ILE A 177 4.90 7.53 0.94
CA ILE A 177 5.15 6.33 1.74
C ILE A 177 3.88 5.51 1.95
N LEU A 178 2.76 6.17 2.29
CA LEU A 178 1.48 5.50 2.49
C LEU A 178 0.90 4.97 1.16
N ALA A 179 1.11 5.67 0.04
CA ALA A 179 0.74 5.18 -1.28
C ALA A 179 1.49 3.88 -1.63
N GLU A 180 2.83 3.87 -1.48
CA GLU A 180 3.64 2.68 -1.75
C GLU A 180 3.28 1.52 -0.82
N LEU A 181 3.03 1.79 0.47
CA LEU A 181 2.55 0.77 1.40
C LEU A 181 1.19 0.21 0.96
N GLY A 182 0.27 1.08 0.56
CA GLY A 182 -1.09 0.72 0.15
C GLY A 182 -1.12 -0.10 -1.14
N ASP A 183 -0.32 0.27 -2.13
CA ASP A 183 -0.21 -0.48 -3.39
C ASP A 183 0.39 -1.88 -3.15
N ASN A 184 1.43 -1.98 -2.33
CA ASN A 184 2.02 -3.27 -1.97
C ASN A 184 1.05 -4.13 -1.14
N PHE A 185 0.25 -3.51 -0.27
CA PHE A 185 -0.79 -4.18 0.50
C PHE A 185 -1.89 -4.72 -0.42
N TYR A 186 -2.40 -3.88 -1.33
CA TYR A 186 -3.38 -4.27 -2.35
C TYR A 186 -2.88 -5.46 -3.17
N ALA A 187 -1.67 -5.40 -3.70
CA ALA A 187 -1.08 -6.48 -4.48
C ALA A 187 -0.96 -7.79 -3.65
N THR A 188 -0.62 -7.68 -2.37
CA THR A 188 -0.52 -8.83 -1.46
C THR A 188 -1.88 -9.46 -1.18
N ILE A 189 -2.92 -8.64 -0.94
CA ILE A 189 -4.29 -9.12 -0.75
C ILE A 189 -4.84 -9.75 -2.04
N LEU A 190 -4.63 -9.11 -3.19
CA LEU A 190 -5.07 -9.63 -4.48
C LEU A 190 -4.46 -11.01 -4.75
N ALA A 191 -3.15 -11.16 -4.59
CA ALA A 191 -2.47 -12.44 -4.74
C ALA A 191 -2.98 -13.50 -3.75
N HIS A 192 -3.26 -13.10 -2.50
CA HIS A 192 -3.84 -13.98 -1.50
C HIS A 192 -5.22 -14.46 -1.94
N VAL A 193 -6.13 -13.57 -2.33
CA VAL A 193 -7.50 -13.91 -2.78
C VAL A 193 -7.46 -14.89 -3.96
N LEU A 194 -6.61 -14.64 -4.96
CA LEU A 194 -6.49 -15.50 -6.15
C LEU A 194 -5.93 -16.90 -5.85
N SER A 195 -5.38 -17.13 -4.65
CA SER A 195 -4.88 -18.45 -4.24
C SER A 195 -5.94 -19.38 -3.64
N PHE A 196 -7.17 -18.90 -3.41
CA PHE A 196 -8.27 -19.67 -2.82
C PHE A 196 -9.35 -20.04 -3.84
N ALA A 197 -10.21 -20.97 -3.44
CA ALA A 197 -11.48 -21.26 -4.09
C ALA A 197 -12.61 -20.91 -3.12
N TYR A 198 -13.76 -20.49 -3.67
CA TYR A 198 -14.85 -19.89 -2.89
C TYR A 198 -16.18 -20.59 -3.14
N ASN A 199 -16.88 -20.96 -2.08
CA ASN A 199 -18.33 -21.11 -2.12
C ASN A 199 -19.01 -19.79 -1.71
N LEU A 200 -20.34 -19.73 -1.74
CA LEU A 200 -21.09 -18.50 -1.44
C LEU A 200 -20.75 -17.97 -0.02
N ALA A 201 -20.71 -18.87 0.96
CA ALA A 201 -20.38 -18.54 2.35
C ALA A 201 -19.01 -17.85 2.47
N GLY A 202 -17.98 -18.46 1.89
CA GLY A 202 -16.64 -17.90 1.93
C GLY A 202 -16.47 -16.61 1.12
N ALA A 203 -17.18 -16.49 0.00
CA ALA A 203 -17.18 -15.25 -0.79
C ALA A 203 -17.81 -14.09 -0.01
N MET A 204 -18.86 -14.35 0.78
CA MET A 204 -19.45 -13.35 1.68
C MET A 204 -18.49 -12.93 2.80
N LEU A 205 -17.77 -13.90 3.41
CA LEU A 205 -16.72 -13.59 4.38
C LEU A 205 -15.62 -12.71 3.76
N LEU A 206 -15.21 -12.99 2.52
CA LEU A 206 -14.24 -12.16 1.81
C LEU A 206 -14.74 -10.72 1.61
N LEU A 207 -16.02 -10.51 1.30
CA LEU A 207 -16.59 -9.15 1.21
C LEU A 207 -16.54 -8.41 2.56
N CYS A 208 -16.80 -9.11 3.66
CA CYS A 208 -16.61 -8.56 5.00
C CYS A 208 -15.14 -8.17 5.25
N ASP A 209 -14.19 -9.03 4.90
CA ASP A 209 -12.75 -8.74 5.02
C ASP A 209 -12.34 -7.51 4.19
N ILE A 210 -12.73 -7.45 2.91
CA ILE A 210 -12.43 -6.32 2.02
C ILE A 210 -13.04 -5.02 2.56
N SER A 211 -14.24 -5.06 3.13
CA SER A 211 -14.87 -3.88 3.74
C SER A 211 -14.07 -3.34 4.92
N VAL A 212 -13.51 -4.23 5.74
CA VAL A 212 -12.67 -3.86 6.89
C VAL A 212 -11.29 -3.36 6.43
N TYR A 213 -10.68 -3.99 5.43
CA TYR A 213 -9.47 -3.47 4.78
C TYR A 213 -9.70 -2.08 4.18
N LYS A 214 -10.82 -1.87 3.49
CA LYS A 214 -11.17 -0.57 2.90
C LYS A 214 -11.26 0.51 3.96
N LYS A 215 -11.97 0.24 5.07
CA LYS A 215 -12.06 1.18 6.19
C LYS A 215 -10.69 1.57 6.76
N CYS A 216 -9.77 0.60 6.87
CA CYS A 216 -8.40 0.87 7.31
C CYS A 216 -7.67 1.79 6.33
N ILE A 217 -7.69 1.48 5.03
CA ILE A 217 -7.02 2.25 3.98
C ILE A 217 -7.63 3.65 3.80
N SER A 218 -8.96 3.80 3.85
CA SER A 218 -9.61 5.11 3.75
C SER A 218 -9.13 6.07 4.85
N SER A 219 -8.74 5.58 6.03
CA SER A 219 -8.17 6.41 7.11
C SER A 219 -6.80 7.04 6.78
N TRP A 220 -6.18 6.64 5.66
CA TRP A 220 -4.90 7.17 5.20
C TRP A 220 -5.08 8.42 4.34
N GLY A 221 -6.29 8.69 3.84
CA GLY A 221 -6.61 9.89 3.08
C GLY A 221 -6.05 9.91 1.65
N ILE A 222 -5.85 8.73 1.03
CA ILE A 222 -5.33 8.59 -0.33
C ILE A 222 -6.43 8.02 -1.23
N ALA A 223 -7.00 8.86 -2.08
CA ALA A 223 -8.18 8.54 -2.91
C ALA A 223 -7.90 7.41 -3.91
N GLU A 224 -6.67 7.33 -4.44
CA GLU A 224 -6.26 6.30 -5.38
C GLU A 224 -6.32 4.89 -4.75
N LEU A 225 -5.91 4.76 -3.48
CA LEU A 225 -5.96 3.50 -2.75
C LEU A 225 -7.40 3.08 -2.42
N GLU A 226 -8.25 4.04 -2.07
CA GLU A 226 -9.68 3.79 -1.83
C GLU A 226 -10.36 3.25 -3.09
N LYS A 227 -10.09 3.86 -4.25
CA LYS A 227 -10.58 3.40 -5.55
C LYS A 227 -10.09 1.98 -5.88
N ASN A 228 -8.84 1.65 -5.54
CA ASN A 228 -8.32 0.30 -5.74
C ASN A 228 -9.11 -0.73 -4.90
N LEU A 229 -9.46 -0.41 -3.66
CA LEU A 229 -10.25 -1.29 -2.80
C LEU A 229 -11.72 -1.38 -3.25
N ASP A 230 -12.29 -0.31 -3.81
CA ASP A 230 -13.61 -0.37 -4.46
C ASP A 230 -13.61 -1.32 -5.65
N CYS A 231 -12.57 -1.26 -6.47
CA CYS A 231 -12.37 -2.19 -7.58
C CYS A 231 -12.24 -3.64 -7.09
N LEU A 232 -11.45 -3.88 -6.04
CA LEU A 232 -11.31 -5.21 -5.44
C LEU A 232 -12.64 -5.74 -4.87
N HIS A 233 -13.42 -4.88 -4.22
CA HIS A 233 -14.76 -5.25 -3.74
C HIS A 233 -15.68 -5.63 -4.91
N ALA A 234 -15.65 -4.87 -6.00
CA ALA A 234 -16.42 -5.20 -7.21
C ALA A 234 -15.95 -6.52 -7.86
N LEU A 235 -14.64 -6.83 -7.84
CA LEU A 235 -14.10 -8.11 -8.28
C LEU A 235 -14.56 -9.26 -7.39
N ALA A 236 -14.55 -9.08 -6.07
CA ALA A 236 -15.02 -10.09 -5.12
C ALA A 236 -16.54 -10.32 -5.25
N ASN A 237 -17.33 -9.32 -5.64
CA ASN A 237 -18.75 -9.51 -5.96
C ASN A 237 -18.98 -10.52 -7.10
N LEU A 238 -18.02 -10.69 -8.03
CA LEU A 238 -18.11 -11.73 -9.07
C LEU A 238 -18.10 -13.15 -8.49
N LEU A 239 -17.65 -13.34 -7.25
CA LEU A 239 -17.68 -14.62 -6.53
C LEU A 239 -19.04 -14.90 -5.86
N VAL A 240 -19.87 -13.86 -5.67
CA VAL A 240 -21.12 -13.91 -4.89
C VAL A 240 -22.35 -13.94 -5.79
N VAL A 241 -22.36 -13.15 -6.86
CA VAL A 241 -23.54 -13.04 -7.74
C VAL A 241 -23.93 -14.39 -8.33
N VAL A 242 -25.23 -14.59 -8.54
CA VAL A 242 -25.71 -15.79 -9.24
C VAL A 242 -25.18 -15.81 -10.69
N PRO A 243 -24.92 -17.01 -11.25
CA PRO A 243 -24.36 -17.16 -12.60
C PRO A 243 -24.99 -16.31 -13.69
N GLU A 244 -26.31 -16.15 -13.65
CA GLU A 244 -27.12 -15.41 -14.61
C GLU A 244 -26.76 -13.91 -14.65
N ASN A 245 -26.33 -13.36 -13.52
CA ASN A 245 -26.03 -11.93 -13.36
C ASN A 245 -24.54 -11.60 -13.55
N LEU A 246 -23.68 -12.62 -13.74
CA LEU A 246 -22.25 -12.40 -13.98
C LEU A 246 -21.94 -11.45 -15.14
N PRO A 247 -22.63 -11.51 -16.29
CA PRO A 247 -22.36 -10.61 -17.41
C PRO A 247 -22.62 -9.14 -17.07
N GLU A 248 -23.70 -8.85 -16.35
CA GLU A 248 -24.00 -7.51 -15.87
C GLU A 248 -22.96 -7.06 -14.84
N ALA A 249 -22.62 -7.93 -13.88
CA ALA A 249 -21.63 -7.63 -12.86
C ALA A 249 -20.24 -7.32 -13.45
N CYS A 250 -19.83 -8.03 -14.51
CA CYS A 250 -18.58 -7.76 -15.24
C CYS A 250 -18.58 -6.39 -15.93
N ASN A 251 -19.75 -5.83 -16.24
CA ASN A 251 -19.92 -4.51 -16.86
C ASN A 251 -20.09 -3.37 -15.84
N SER A 252 -19.87 -3.64 -14.55
CA SER A 252 -19.88 -2.61 -13.51
C SER A 252 -18.92 -1.46 -13.83
N GLN A 253 -19.33 -0.22 -13.53
CA GLN A 253 -18.49 0.96 -13.71
C GLN A 253 -17.18 0.89 -12.91
N LEU A 254 -17.19 0.19 -11.78
CA LEU A 254 -15.99 -0.02 -10.95
C LEU A 254 -14.98 -0.97 -11.61
N LEU A 255 -15.41 -1.79 -12.57
CA LEU A 255 -14.58 -2.75 -13.31
C LEU A 255 -14.22 -2.29 -14.72
N LYS A 256 -14.63 -1.08 -15.13
CA LYS A 256 -14.45 -0.55 -16.49
C LYS A 256 -12.99 -0.59 -16.98
N ASN A 257 -12.03 -0.39 -16.08
CA ASN A 257 -10.61 -0.36 -16.40
C ASN A 257 -9.87 -1.64 -15.96
N VAL A 258 -10.61 -2.70 -15.64
CA VAL A 258 -10.02 -3.98 -15.23
C VAL A 258 -9.92 -4.90 -16.42
N ASP A 259 -8.75 -5.53 -16.57
CA ASP A 259 -8.51 -6.46 -17.66
C ASP A 259 -9.37 -7.71 -17.53
N ARG A 260 -9.93 -8.16 -18.67
CA ARG A 260 -10.75 -9.39 -18.74
C ARG A 260 -10.05 -10.63 -18.17
N PRO A 261 -8.74 -10.87 -18.39
CA PRO A 261 -8.01 -11.94 -17.74
C PRO A 261 -8.15 -11.95 -16.21
N LEU A 262 -8.01 -10.80 -15.55
CA LEU A 262 -8.13 -10.71 -14.10
C LEU A 262 -9.54 -11.04 -13.62
N MET A 263 -10.57 -10.49 -14.28
CA MET A 263 -11.97 -10.84 -13.98
C MET A 263 -12.22 -12.34 -14.13
N ASN A 264 -11.69 -12.95 -15.19
CA ASN A 264 -11.80 -14.39 -15.43
C ASN A 264 -11.07 -15.21 -14.36
N GLU A 265 -9.93 -14.75 -13.85
CA GLU A 265 -9.23 -15.41 -12.75
C GLU A 265 -10.07 -15.46 -11.48
N PHE A 266 -10.76 -14.36 -11.13
CA PHE A 266 -11.74 -14.34 -10.03
C PHE A 266 -12.87 -15.33 -10.27
N ILE A 267 -13.51 -15.29 -11.44
CA ILE A 267 -14.64 -16.18 -11.73
C ILE A 267 -14.23 -17.65 -11.68
N GLN A 268 -13.00 -17.99 -12.10
CA GLN A 268 -12.44 -19.34 -11.97
C GLN A 268 -12.27 -19.82 -10.53
N ARG A 269 -12.24 -18.91 -9.54
CA ARG A 269 -12.14 -19.29 -8.12
C ARG A 269 -13.48 -19.76 -7.55
N ARG A 270 -14.59 -19.55 -8.25
CA ARG A 270 -15.92 -20.00 -7.80
C ARG A 270 -16.02 -21.52 -7.76
N HIS A 271 -16.68 -22.05 -6.72
CA HIS A 271 -16.93 -23.49 -6.61
C HIS A 271 -17.84 -24.02 -7.74
N ASP A 272 -18.77 -23.19 -8.23
CA ASP A 272 -19.72 -23.44 -9.31
C ASP A 272 -19.20 -22.97 -10.68
N TYR A 273 -17.89 -22.73 -10.84
CA TYR A 273 -17.30 -22.16 -12.05
C TYR A 273 -17.76 -22.83 -13.35
N LYS A 274 -17.91 -24.16 -13.36
CA LYS A 274 -18.37 -24.90 -14.55
C LYS A 274 -19.75 -24.45 -15.04
N SER A 275 -20.66 -24.21 -14.11
CA SER A 275 -22.01 -23.70 -14.39
C SER A 275 -21.97 -22.22 -14.73
N ALA A 276 -21.22 -21.43 -13.95
CA ALA A 276 -21.04 -19.99 -14.15
C ALA A 276 -20.49 -19.64 -15.55
N LYS A 277 -19.53 -20.40 -16.05
CA LYS A 277 -18.90 -20.17 -17.36
C LYS A 277 -19.91 -20.23 -18.52
N LEU A 278 -21.00 -20.99 -18.39
CA LEU A 278 -22.01 -21.12 -19.45
C LEU A 278 -22.70 -19.79 -19.75
N PHE A 279 -22.84 -18.91 -18.76
CA PHE A 279 -23.46 -17.59 -18.90
C PHE A 279 -22.52 -16.53 -19.49
N LEU A 280 -21.20 -16.77 -19.44
CA LEU A 280 -20.19 -15.88 -19.99
C LEU A 280 -19.96 -16.10 -21.49
N ASN A 281 -20.17 -17.32 -21.99
CA ASN A 281 -20.00 -17.65 -23.42
C ASN A 281 -21.12 -17.09 -24.31
N THR A 282 -22.10 -16.42 -23.73
CA THR A 282 -23.25 -15.80 -24.43
C THR A 282 -23.03 -14.30 -24.69
N TYR A 283 -21.83 -13.76 -24.35
CA TYR A 283 -21.47 -12.35 -24.49
C TYR A 283 -20.19 -12.14 -25.31
#